data_AF-A0A3C0Y998-F1
#
_entry.id   AF-A0A3C0Y998-F1
#
_cell.length_a   1.000
_cell.length_b   1.000
_cell.length_c   1.000
_cell.angle_alpha   90.00
_cell.angle_beta   90.00
_cell.angle_gamma   90.00
#
_symmetry.space_group_name_H-M   'P 1'
#
loop_
_entity.id
_entity.type
_entity.pdbx_description
1 polymer ?
#
loop_
_entity_poly.entity_id
_entity_poly.type
_entity_poly.pdbx_seq_one_letter_code
_entity_poly.pdbx_strand_id
1 'polypeptide(L)'
;CLADLPQGSVVGTSSLRRLVLLKALRPDLKIEALRGNLDTRLRKLDDGQYHAIVLAAAGLKRLGLEARIRAAFATADMLPAAGQGALGIEVRADRADLREALATLAHQPSWLAVTAERTVSRAMGGSCSMPLAAFTQGPVTQGSNDVMQLNAAWGDPSTAQASSGSSGVLPTPLIRVQKTAVVRSFDEAEALGEAVAAQLRAGGAVWTSNAPTP
;
A
#
# COMPACT_ATOMS: atom_id res chain seq x y z
N CYS A 1 -3.37 16.81 -12.73
CA CYS A 1 -2.43 15.78 -12.22
C CYS A 1 -1.89 16.23 -10.86
N LEU A 2 -1.25 15.36 -10.05
CA LEU A 2 -0.64 15.74 -8.77
C LEU A 2 0.38 16.88 -8.95
N ALA A 3 1.14 16.85 -10.06
CA ALA A 3 2.12 17.87 -10.42
C ALA A 3 1.49 19.26 -10.62
N ASP A 4 0.22 19.31 -11.05
CA ASP A 4 -0.47 20.57 -11.39
C ASP A 4 -1.12 21.23 -10.17
N LEU A 5 -1.06 20.60 -9.00
CA LEU A 5 -1.62 21.17 -7.78
C LEU A 5 -0.73 22.34 -7.30
N PRO A 6 -1.34 23.52 -7.00
CA PRO A 6 -0.64 24.64 -6.41
C PRO A 6 0.12 24.26 -5.13
N GLN A 7 1.17 25.00 -4.82
CA GLN A 7 1.94 24.81 -3.60
C GLN A 7 1.03 24.91 -2.37
N GLY A 8 1.17 23.98 -1.42
CA GLY A 8 0.37 23.99 -0.20
C GLY A 8 -1.07 23.49 -0.36
N SER A 9 -1.42 22.91 -1.51
CA SER A 9 -2.74 22.30 -1.75
C SER A 9 -3.06 21.21 -0.72
N VAL A 10 -4.34 21.15 -0.35
CA VAL A 10 -4.91 20.16 0.57
C VAL A 10 -5.28 18.87 -0.18
N VAL A 11 -4.70 17.74 0.21
CA VAL A 11 -4.95 16.41 -0.36
C VAL A 11 -5.52 15.45 0.68
N GLY A 12 -6.67 14.86 0.37
CA GLY A 12 -7.41 13.97 1.27
C GLY A 12 -6.97 12.50 1.21
N THR A 13 -6.46 11.97 2.32
CA THR A 13 -6.24 10.53 2.53
C THR A 13 -6.05 10.21 4.02
N SER A 14 -6.70 9.15 4.52
CA SER A 14 -6.44 8.61 5.88
C SER A 14 -5.43 7.45 5.89
N SER A 15 -4.86 7.07 4.75
CA SER A 15 -3.82 6.04 4.70
C SER A 15 -2.45 6.64 5.04
N LEU A 16 -1.84 6.17 6.14
CA LEU A 16 -0.48 6.59 6.53
C LEU A 16 0.55 6.22 5.45
N ARG A 17 0.40 5.07 4.79
CA ARG A 17 1.20 4.69 3.61
C ARG A 17 1.16 5.77 2.53
N ARG A 18 -0.04 6.21 2.13
CA ARG A 18 -0.19 7.25 1.10
C ARG A 18 0.36 8.59 1.58
N LEU A 19 0.18 8.92 2.87
CA LEU A 19 0.72 10.14 3.45
C LEU A 19 2.25 10.20 3.30
N VAL A 20 2.97 9.18 3.76
CA VAL A 20 4.44 9.19 3.72
C VAL A 20 4.97 9.18 2.28
N LEU A 21 4.30 8.47 1.36
CA LEU A 21 4.66 8.46 -0.05
C LEU A 21 4.37 9.80 -0.75
N LEU A 22 3.22 10.42 -0.49
CA LEU A 22 2.90 11.75 -1.02
C LEU A 22 3.88 12.80 -0.50
N LYS A 23 4.24 12.75 0.78
CA LYS A 23 5.18 13.70 1.39
C LYS A 23 6.59 13.56 0.83
N ALA A 24 7.01 12.36 0.46
CA ALA A 24 8.28 12.17 -0.24
C ALA A 24 8.28 12.73 -1.67
N LEU A 25 7.13 12.69 -2.36
CA LEU A 25 6.99 13.21 -3.73
C LEU A 25 6.79 14.73 -3.77
N ARG A 26 5.98 15.25 -2.84
CA ARG A 26 5.55 16.65 -2.77
C ARG A 26 5.47 17.09 -1.30
N PRO A 27 6.62 17.46 -0.69
CA PRO A 27 6.69 17.82 0.73
C PRO A 27 5.77 18.99 1.13
N ASP A 28 5.47 19.87 0.17
CA ASP A 28 4.66 21.08 0.33
C ASP A 28 3.17 20.81 0.51
N LEU A 29 2.65 19.65 0.10
CA LEU A 29 1.21 19.37 0.18
C LEU A 29 0.73 19.27 1.62
N LYS A 30 -0.46 19.80 1.91
CA LYS A 30 -1.15 19.60 3.18
C LYS A 30 -1.94 18.30 3.08
N ILE A 31 -1.60 17.30 3.89
CA ILE A 31 -2.31 16.01 3.86
C ILE A 31 -3.33 15.99 4.99
N GLU A 32 -4.60 15.85 4.64
CA GLU A 32 -5.70 15.86 5.60
C GLU A 32 -6.46 14.54 5.60
N ALA A 33 -6.97 14.15 6.78
CA ALA A 33 -7.69 12.90 6.94
C ALA A 33 -9.01 12.92 6.15
N LEU A 34 -9.25 11.86 5.38
CA LEU A 34 -10.47 11.67 4.59
C LEU A 34 -11.14 10.34 4.97
N ARG A 35 -12.23 10.44 5.72
CA ARG A 35 -13.04 9.30 6.19
C ARG A 35 -14.43 9.30 5.55
N GLY A 36 -15.05 8.12 5.54
CA GLY A 36 -16.35 7.82 4.92
C GLY A 36 -16.26 6.68 3.92
N ASN A 37 -17.40 6.24 3.38
CA ASN A 37 -17.45 5.38 2.20
C ASN A 37 -17.04 6.17 0.93
N LEU A 38 -16.96 5.49 -0.21
CA LEU A 38 -16.49 6.13 -1.46
C LEU A 38 -17.33 7.36 -1.83
N ASP A 39 -18.66 7.24 -1.81
CA ASP A 39 -19.57 8.33 -2.21
C ASP A 39 -19.41 9.56 -1.32
N THR A 40 -19.30 9.35 -0.01
CA THR A 40 -19.07 10.45 0.94
C THR A 40 -17.71 11.12 0.69
N ARG A 41 -16.69 10.36 0.31
CA ARG A 41 -15.37 10.92 -0.02
C ARG A 41 -15.40 11.73 -1.31
N LEU A 42 -16.09 11.24 -2.33
CA LEU A 42 -16.26 11.95 -3.60
C LEU A 42 -17.08 13.23 -3.41
N ARG A 43 -18.15 13.18 -2.63
CA ARG A 43 -18.93 14.37 -2.28
C ARG A 43 -18.08 15.44 -1.58
N LYS A 44 -17.28 15.06 -0.58
CA LYS A 44 -16.36 16.02 0.09
C LYS A 44 -15.35 16.65 -0.86
N LEU A 45 -14.91 15.93 -1.88
CA LEU A 45 -14.07 16.49 -2.95
C LEU A 45 -14.88 17.49 -3.80
N ASP A 46 -16.08 17.10 -4.24
CA ASP A 46 -16.94 17.94 -5.08
C ASP A 46 -17.42 19.20 -4.34
N ASP A 47 -17.58 19.13 -3.02
CA ASP A 47 -17.90 20.25 -2.12
C ASP A 47 -16.70 21.19 -1.87
N GLY A 48 -15.52 20.89 -2.43
CA GLY A 48 -14.32 21.74 -2.32
C GLY A 48 -13.57 21.62 -0.98
N GLN A 49 -13.88 20.63 -0.13
CA GLN A 49 -13.15 20.45 1.14
C GLN A 49 -11.70 19.98 0.93
N TYR A 50 -11.39 19.43 -0.24
CA TYR A 50 -10.06 19.02 -0.65
C TYR A 50 -9.79 19.47 -2.08
N HIS A 51 -8.53 19.79 -2.40
CA HIS A 51 -8.14 20.10 -3.78
C HIS A 51 -7.96 18.82 -4.60
N ALA A 52 -7.61 17.72 -3.94
CA ALA A 52 -7.55 16.38 -4.52
C ALA A 52 -7.74 15.31 -3.43
N ILE A 53 -8.11 14.09 -3.83
CA ILE A 53 -8.14 12.92 -2.93
C ILE A 53 -7.41 11.75 -3.58
N VAL A 54 -6.83 10.87 -2.77
CA VAL A 54 -6.15 9.66 -3.27
C VAL A 54 -6.94 8.41 -2.91
N LEU A 55 -7.32 7.65 -3.93
CA LEU A 55 -8.13 6.44 -3.83
C LEU A 55 -7.46 5.26 -4.56
N ALA A 56 -7.94 4.04 -4.30
CA ALA A 56 -7.50 2.87 -5.03
C ALA A 56 -8.23 2.80 -6.38
N ALA A 57 -7.48 2.80 -7.49
CA ALA A 57 -8.06 2.76 -8.83
C ALA A 57 -8.98 1.54 -9.06
N ALA A 58 -8.63 0.37 -8.51
CA ALA A 58 -9.44 -0.83 -8.60
C ALA A 58 -10.85 -0.66 -8.01
N GLY A 59 -11.00 0.13 -6.94
CA GLY A 59 -12.31 0.40 -6.33
C GLY A 59 -13.20 1.25 -7.24
N LEU A 60 -12.63 2.28 -7.89
CA LEU A 60 -13.39 3.12 -8.82
C LEU A 60 -13.80 2.33 -10.08
N LYS A 61 -12.88 1.54 -10.63
CA LYS A 61 -13.15 0.70 -11.81
C LYS A 61 -14.30 -0.28 -11.59
N ARG A 62 -14.29 -0.98 -10.45
CA ARG A 62 -15.36 -1.93 -10.10
C ARG A 62 -16.74 -1.30 -9.97
N LEU A 63 -16.80 0.01 -9.71
CA LEU A 63 -18.03 0.77 -9.54
C LEU A 63 -18.42 1.57 -10.79
N GLY A 64 -17.69 1.42 -11.92
CA GLY A 64 -17.96 2.17 -13.15
C GLY A 64 -17.64 3.66 -13.04
N LEU A 65 -16.72 4.05 -12.14
CA LEU A 65 -16.36 5.43 -11.85
C LEU A 65 -14.99 5.81 -12.45
N GLU A 66 -14.57 5.18 -13.54
CA GLU A 66 -13.28 5.44 -14.20
C GLU A 66 -13.12 6.90 -14.61
N ALA A 67 -14.20 7.55 -15.03
CA ALA A 67 -14.18 8.97 -15.42
C ALA A 67 -13.78 9.92 -14.28
N ARG A 68 -13.82 9.47 -13.02
CA ARG A 68 -13.34 10.22 -11.85
C ARG A 68 -11.83 10.08 -11.64
N ILE A 69 -11.16 9.14 -12.30
CA ILE A 69 -9.71 8.96 -12.22
C ILE A 69 -9.03 10.01 -13.10
N ARG A 70 -8.47 11.05 -12.47
CA ARG A 70 -7.72 12.10 -13.19
C ARG A 70 -6.31 11.68 -13.59
N ALA A 71 -5.67 10.87 -12.75
CA ALA A 71 -4.35 10.31 -13.00
C ALA A 71 -4.20 9.02 -12.20
N ALA A 72 -3.50 8.04 -12.77
CA ALA A 72 -3.04 6.86 -12.04
C ALA A 72 -1.57 7.05 -11.69
N PHE A 73 -1.20 6.70 -10.45
CA PHE A 73 0.20 6.72 -10.04
C PHE A 73 0.94 5.52 -10.63
N ALA A 74 2.18 5.75 -11.06
CA ALA A 74 3.11 4.64 -11.29
C ALA A 74 3.42 3.93 -9.96
N THR A 75 3.68 2.63 -10.02
CA THR A 75 3.96 1.80 -8.83
C THR A 75 5.29 2.16 -8.15
N ALA A 76 6.22 2.80 -8.89
CA ALA A 76 7.46 3.33 -8.32
C ALA A 76 7.21 4.56 -7.39
N ASP A 77 6.24 5.41 -7.76
CA ASP A 77 5.92 6.64 -7.04
C ASP A 77 5.00 6.35 -5.84
N MET A 78 3.89 5.64 -6.07
CA MET A 78 2.87 5.33 -5.08
C MET A 78 2.74 3.82 -4.91
N LEU A 79 3.74 3.23 -4.26
CA LEU A 79 3.79 1.78 -4.06
C LEU A 79 2.50 1.26 -3.39
N PRO A 80 1.83 0.24 -3.96
CA PRO A 80 0.58 -0.29 -3.41
C PRO A 80 0.66 -0.83 -1.98
N ALA A 81 -0.50 -0.93 -1.32
CA ALA A 81 -0.61 -1.72 -0.09
C ALA A 81 -0.52 -3.21 -0.42
N ALA A 82 -0.08 -4.03 0.53
CA ALA A 82 -0.06 -5.48 0.39
C ALA A 82 -1.46 -6.01 0.00
N GLY A 83 -1.53 -6.74 -1.11
CA GLY A 83 -2.76 -7.31 -1.66
C GLY A 83 -3.72 -6.31 -2.31
N GLN A 84 -3.30 -5.06 -2.55
CA GLN A 84 -4.19 -4.05 -3.15
C GLN A 84 -4.65 -4.49 -4.55
N GLY A 85 -5.96 -4.73 -4.68
CA GLY A 85 -6.58 -5.11 -5.96
C GLY A 85 -6.95 -6.59 -6.02
N ALA A 86 -6.35 -7.44 -5.19
CA ALA A 86 -6.78 -8.84 -5.03
C ALA A 86 -8.10 -8.92 -4.24
N LEU A 87 -8.86 -9.99 -4.47
CA LEU A 87 -10.01 -10.37 -3.65
C LEU A 87 -9.65 -11.68 -2.94
N GLY A 88 -9.87 -11.72 -1.63
CA GLY A 88 -9.73 -12.94 -0.82
C GLY A 88 -11.10 -13.42 -0.38
N ILE A 89 -11.29 -14.73 -0.34
CA ILE A 89 -12.48 -15.37 0.21
C ILE A 89 -12.07 -16.01 1.54
N GLU A 90 -12.68 -15.59 2.63
CA GLU A 90 -12.47 -16.18 3.95
C GLU A 90 -13.51 -17.27 4.19
N VAL A 91 -13.05 -18.45 4.60
CA VAL A 91 -13.89 -19.60 4.97
C VAL A 91 -13.44 -20.15 6.31
N ARG A 92 -14.34 -20.83 7.01
CA ARG A 92 -14.04 -21.49 8.27
C ARG A 92 -13.03 -22.63 8.03
N ALA A 93 -12.05 -22.79 8.93
CA ALA A 93 -10.91 -23.69 8.73
C ALA A 93 -11.30 -25.19 8.62
N ASP A 94 -12.41 -25.59 9.24
CA ASP A 94 -12.97 -26.96 9.24
C ASP A 94 -13.85 -27.26 8.01
N ARG A 95 -14.12 -26.29 7.13
CA ARG A 95 -14.95 -26.46 5.93
C ARG A 95 -14.12 -26.85 4.71
N ALA A 96 -13.58 -28.07 4.74
CA ALA A 96 -12.82 -28.63 3.62
C ALA A 96 -13.62 -28.68 2.31
N ASP A 97 -14.94 -28.93 2.41
CA ASP A 97 -15.89 -28.91 1.30
C ASP A 97 -15.93 -27.55 0.59
N LEU A 98 -15.94 -26.44 1.34
CA LEU A 98 -15.90 -25.09 0.74
C LEU A 98 -14.55 -24.79 0.09
N ARG A 99 -13.45 -25.23 0.71
CA ARG A 99 -12.10 -25.04 0.13
C ARG A 99 -11.98 -25.75 -1.22
N GLU A 100 -12.51 -26.96 -1.32
CA GLU A 100 -12.55 -27.72 -2.57
C GLU A 100 -13.44 -27.04 -3.62
N ALA A 101 -14.66 -26.65 -3.24
CA ALA A 101 -15.60 -26.00 -4.16
C ALA A 101 -15.09 -24.65 -4.71
N LEU A 102 -14.30 -23.91 -3.93
CA LEU A 102 -13.76 -22.60 -4.31
C LEU A 102 -12.38 -22.67 -4.97
N ALA A 103 -11.76 -23.85 -5.05
CA ALA A 103 -10.38 -24.01 -5.55
C ALA A 103 -10.20 -23.46 -6.98
N THR A 104 -11.23 -23.54 -7.82
CA THR A 104 -11.19 -23.05 -9.21
C THR A 104 -11.14 -21.53 -9.33
N LEU A 105 -11.53 -20.80 -8.28
CA LEU A 105 -11.45 -19.32 -8.24
C LEU A 105 -10.04 -18.83 -7.92
N ALA A 106 -9.15 -19.70 -7.47
CA ALA A 106 -7.80 -19.34 -7.07
C ALA A 106 -6.92 -19.07 -8.29
N HIS A 107 -6.43 -17.84 -8.39
CA HIS A 107 -5.41 -17.48 -9.37
C HIS A 107 -4.02 -17.61 -8.72
N GLN A 108 -3.34 -18.73 -8.97
CA GLN A 108 -2.07 -19.09 -8.33
C GLN A 108 -0.99 -17.97 -8.40
N PRO A 109 -0.77 -17.30 -9.54
CA PRO A 109 0.15 -16.17 -9.64
C PRO A 109 -0.15 -15.05 -8.63
N SER A 110 -1.43 -14.65 -8.55
CA SER A 110 -1.85 -13.60 -7.61
C SER A 110 -1.76 -14.09 -6.17
N TRP A 111 -2.01 -15.36 -5.90
CA TRP A 111 -1.93 -15.90 -4.56
C TRP A 111 -0.48 -15.86 -4.04
N LEU A 112 0.49 -16.33 -4.82
CA LEU A 112 1.91 -16.27 -4.45
C LEU A 112 2.37 -14.83 -4.23
N ALA A 113 2.01 -13.92 -5.13
CA ALA A 113 2.27 -12.48 -5.00
C ALA A 113 1.72 -11.91 -3.69
N VAL A 114 0.44 -12.14 -3.42
CA VAL A 114 -0.24 -11.64 -2.20
C VAL A 114 0.35 -12.28 -0.95
N THR A 115 0.76 -13.55 -0.99
CA THR A 115 1.45 -14.21 0.13
C THR A 115 2.74 -13.47 0.46
N ALA A 116 3.62 -13.23 -0.50
CA ALA A 116 4.87 -12.49 -0.27
C ALA A 116 4.63 -11.08 0.31
N GLU A 117 3.69 -10.33 -0.27
CA GLU A 117 3.33 -8.98 0.19
C GLU A 117 2.77 -8.97 1.62
N ARG A 118 1.86 -9.91 1.92
CA ARG A 118 1.24 -10.03 3.25
C ARG A 118 2.24 -10.49 4.30
N THR A 119 3.23 -11.30 3.93
CA THR A 119 4.30 -11.70 4.84
C THR A 119 5.13 -10.50 5.27
N VAL A 120 5.45 -9.56 4.37
CA VAL A 120 6.07 -8.28 4.77
C VAL A 120 5.19 -7.54 5.77
N SER A 121 3.90 -7.39 5.46
CA SER A 121 2.96 -6.68 6.34
C SER A 121 2.87 -7.32 7.73
N ARG A 122 2.74 -8.64 7.82
CA ARG A 122 2.65 -9.39 9.08
C ARG A 122 3.93 -9.24 9.89
N ALA A 123 5.08 -9.44 9.26
CA ALA A 123 6.38 -9.30 9.91
C ALA A 123 6.57 -7.88 10.46
N MET A 124 6.14 -6.84 9.74
CA MET A 124 6.31 -5.46 10.21
C MET A 124 5.31 -5.04 11.31
N GLY A 125 4.29 -5.87 11.62
CA GLY A 125 3.30 -5.60 12.69
C GLY A 125 1.82 -5.77 12.31
N GLY A 126 1.51 -6.17 11.06
CA GLY A 126 0.20 -6.68 10.65
C GLY A 126 -0.97 -5.68 10.58
N SER A 127 -0.73 -4.38 10.76
CA SER A 127 -1.80 -3.37 10.81
C SER A 127 -2.05 -2.69 9.46
N CYS A 128 -3.33 -2.53 9.10
CA CYS A 128 -3.75 -1.74 7.93
C CYS A 128 -3.42 -0.24 8.05
N SER A 129 -3.18 0.23 9.28
CA SER A 129 -2.82 1.63 9.57
C SER A 129 -1.32 1.88 9.45
N MET A 130 -0.51 0.86 9.18
CA MET A 130 0.93 1.02 9.08
C MET A 130 1.33 1.87 7.85
N PRO A 131 2.36 2.73 7.96
CA PRO A 131 2.93 3.49 6.85
C PRO A 131 3.79 2.61 5.93
N LEU A 132 3.30 1.40 5.59
CA LEU A 132 4.02 0.38 4.84
C LEU A 132 3.34 0.13 3.49
N ALA A 133 4.14 0.09 2.44
CA ALA A 133 3.78 -0.42 1.12
C ALA A 133 4.56 -1.71 0.83
N ALA A 134 3.92 -2.67 0.17
CA ALA A 134 4.53 -3.90 -0.29
C ALA A 134 3.80 -4.34 -1.56
N PHE A 135 4.54 -4.49 -2.65
CA PHE A 135 3.96 -4.81 -3.95
C PHE A 135 4.93 -5.60 -4.81
N THR A 136 4.41 -6.66 -5.41
CA THR A 136 5.14 -7.54 -6.30
C THR A 136 4.98 -7.12 -7.76
N GLN A 137 6.03 -7.34 -8.53
CA GLN A 137 6.07 -7.16 -9.98
C GLN A 137 6.75 -8.38 -10.60
N GLY A 138 6.47 -8.60 -11.88
CA GLY A 138 7.04 -9.71 -12.64
C GLY A 138 6.07 -10.88 -12.82
N PRO A 139 6.28 -11.69 -13.86
CA PRO A 139 5.41 -12.82 -14.15
C PRO A 139 5.63 -13.93 -13.13
N VAL A 140 4.54 -14.42 -12.53
CA VAL A 140 4.48 -15.81 -12.06
C VAL A 140 3.82 -16.58 -13.20
N THR A 141 4.57 -16.82 -14.28
CA THR A 141 4.11 -17.65 -15.41
C THR A 141 4.79 -19.00 -15.33
N GLN A 142 4.08 -20.08 -15.69
CA GLN A 142 4.69 -21.39 -15.87
C GLN A 142 5.69 -21.36 -17.03
N GLY A 143 6.95 -21.05 -16.74
CA GLY A 143 8.02 -20.86 -17.73
C GLY A 143 9.27 -20.23 -17.11
N SER A 144 10.39 -20.25 -17.84
CA SER A 144 11.78 -20.10 -17.36
C SER A 144 12.17 -18.85 -16.54
N ASN A 145 11.24 -17.93 -16.26
CA ASN A 145 11.52 -16.71 -15.50
C ASN A 145 10.56 -16.58 -14.31
N ASP A 146 10.36 -17.64 -13.50
CA ASP A 146 9.59 -17.71 -12.22
C ASP A 146 10.05 -16.69 -11.15
N VAL A 147 10.43 -15.49 -11.58
CA VAL A 147 11.20 -14.50 -10.86
C VAL A 147 10.23 -13.40 -10.43
N MET A 148 9.96 -13.36 -9.13
CA MET A 148 9.13 -12.35 -8.50
C MET A 148 10.02 -11.26 -7.91
N GLN A 149 9.74 -10.01 -8.27
CA GLN A 149 10.33 -8.85 -7.63
C GLN A 149 9.36 -8.31 -6.59
N LEU A 150 9.77 -8.25 -5.33
CA LEU A 150 9.02 -7.63 -4.24
C LEU A 150 9.67 -6.30 -3.89
N ASN A 151 8.90 -5.23 -4.04
CA ASN A 151 9.26 -3.89 -3.60
C ASN A 151 8.50 -3.58 -2.31
N ALA A 152 9.16 -2.94 -1.36
CA ALA A 152 8.54 -2.42 -0.15
C ALA A 152 9.06 -1.02 0.20
N ALA A 153 8.21 -0.24 0.84
CA ALA A 153 8.57 1.09 1.32
C ALA A 153 7.94 1.34 2.69
N TRP A 154 8.71 1.94 3.60
CA TRP A 154 8.26 2.36 4.91
C TRP A 154 8.68 3.81 5.17
N GLY A 155 7.84 4.56 5.86
CA GLY A 155 8.18 5.91 6.31
C GLY A 155 7.61 6.20 7.69
N ASP A 156 8.25 7.10 8.43
CA ASP A 156 7.75 7.54 9.73
C ASP A 156 6.69 8.65 9.54
N PRO A 157 5.42 8.42 9.91
CA PRO A 157 4.36 9.41 9.74
C PRO A 157 4.51 10.61 10.68
N SER A 158 5.27 10.48 11.79
CA SER A 158 5.50 11.56 12.74
C SER A 158 6.41 12.64 12.14
N THR A 159 7.45 12.23 11.41
CA THR A 159 8.38 13.15 10.73
C THR A 159 7.86 13.58 9.36
N ALA A 160 7.06 12.75 8.68
CA ALA A 160 6.44 13.13 7.40
C ALA A 160 5.41 14.27 7.52
N GLN A 161 4.75 14.41 8.69
CA GLN A 161 3.80 15.50 8.94
C GLN A 161 4.45 16.78 9.49
N ALA A 162 5.72 16.73 9.89
CA ALA A 162 6.45 17.90 10.32
C ALA A 162 6.58 18.87 9.13
N SER A 163 5.69 19.84 9.06
CA SER A 163 5.80 20.98 8.14
C SER A 163 7.13 21.67 8.38
N SER A 164 7.74 22.16 7.31
CA SER A 164 9.06 22.80 7.20
C SER A 164 9.22 24.11 7.99
N GLY A 165 8.67 24.23 9.20
CA GLY A 165 8.71 25.47 9.98
C GLY A 165 8.38 25.41 11.48
N SER A 166 8.06 24.26 12.09
CA SER A 166 7.63 24.27 13.52
C SER A 166 8.34 23.31 14.48
N SER A 167 9.05 22.28 14.01
CA SER A 167 9.58 21.26 14.95
C SER A 167 11.09 21.02 14.92
N GLY A 168 11.87 21.64 14.01
CA GLY A 168 13.32 21.40 13.90
C GLY A 168 13.73 19.96 13.54
N VAL A 169 12.78 19.02 13.47
CA VAL A 169 12.98 17.63 13.08
C VAL A 169 12.98 17.55 11.56
N LEU A 170 14.09 17.12 10.97
CA LEU A 170 14.19 16.83 9.55
C LEU A 170 13.33 15.58 9.22
N PRO A 171 12.61 15.56 8.08
CA PRO A 171 11.86 14.38 7.67
C PRO A 171 12.78 13.15 7.57
N THR A 172 12.38 12.04 8.18
CA THR A 172 13.10 10.78 8.00
C THR A 172 12.90 10.32 6.56
N PRO A 173 13.97 10.00 5.80
CA PRO A 173 13.82 9.53 4.44
C PRO A 173 13.04 8.20 4.41
N LEU A 174 12.29 7.97 3.32
CA LEU A 174 11.65 6.69 3.09
C LEU A 174 12.69 5.57 3.03
N ILE A 175 12.45 4.51 3.77
CA ILE A 175 13.21 3.26 3.64
C ILE A 175 12.57 2.48 2.49
N ARG A 176 13.36 2.20 1.45
CA ARG A 176 12.92 1.41 0.30
C ARG A 176 13.75 0.16 0.18
N VAL A 177 13.08 -0.96 -0.04
CA VAL A 177 13.70 -2.27 -0.23
C VAL A 177 13.14 -2.88 -1.50
N GLN A 178 14.04 -3.48 -2.28
CA GLN A 178 13.69 -4.28 -3.44
C GLN A 178 14.44 -5.60 -3.35
N LYS A 179 13.72 -6.70 -3.53
CA LYS A 179 14.35 -8.01 -3.63
C LYS A 179 13.67 -8.82 -4.72
N THR A 180 14.47 -9.66 -5.36
CA THR A 180 14.02 -10.57 -6.40
C THR A 180 14.35 -11.99 -5.98
N ALA A 181 13.43 -12.91 -6.17
CA ALA A 181 13.64 -14.33 -5.94
C ALA A 181 12.85 -15.16 -6.94
N VAL A 182 13.28 -16.40 -7.12
CA VAL A 182 12.46 -17.39 -7.81
C VAL A 182 11.36 -17.87 -6.85
N VAL A 183 10.09 -17.82 -7.27
CA VAL A 183 8.92 -18.13 -6.44
C VAL A 183 7.96 -19.04 -7.20
N ARG A 184 7.84 -20.28 -6.71
CA ARG A 184 7.01 -21.38 -7.22
C ARG A 184 6.12 -21.97 -6.14
N SER A 185 6.46 -21.78 -4.87
CA SER A 185 5.71 -22.25 -3.71
C SER A 185 5.36 -21.12 -2.74
N PHE A 186 4.43 -21.41 -1.82
CA PHE A 186 4.09 -20.48 -0.75
C PHE A 186 5.29 -20.24 0.19
N ASP A 187 6.06 -21.27 0.52
CA ASP A 187 7.25 -21.15 1.36
C ASP A 187 8.30 -20.20 0.74
N GLU A 188 8.50 -20.25 -0.58
CA GLU A 188 9.41 -19.33 -1.29
C GLU A 188 8.86 -17.89 -1.31
N ALA A 189 7.54 -17.73 -1.46
CA ALA A 189 6.89 -16.42 -1.36
C ALA A 189 7.02 -15.82 0.04
N GLU A 190 6.83 -16.64 1.07
CA GLU A 190 7.00 -16.25 2.47
C GLU A 190 8.45 -15.87 2.78
N ALA A 191 9.42 -16.70 2.36
CA ALA A 191 10.85 -16.41 2.52
C ALA A 191 11.26 -15.09 1.85
N LEU A 192 10.74 -14.79 0.65
CA LEU A 192 10.95 -13.49 0.00
C LEU A 192 10.39 -12.33 0.84
N GLY A 193 9.18 -12.48 1.35
CA GLY A 193 8.53 -11.49 2.23
C GLY A 193 9.28 -11.26 3.55
N GLU A 194 9.73 -12.32 4.21
CA GLU A 194 10.53 -12.24 5.45
C GLU A 194 11.86 -11.53 5.21
N ALA A 195 12.55 -11.87 4.11
CA ALA A 195 13.80 -11.22 3.76
C ALA A 195 13.65 -9.72 3.50
N VAL A 196 12.56 -9.30 2.85
CA VAL A 196 12.25 -7.88 2.63
C VAL A 196 11.92 -7.18 3.96
N ALA A 197 11.14 -7.79 4.84
CA ALA A 197 10.85 -7.24 6.16
C ALA A 197 12.11 -7.09 7.03
N ALA A 198 13.02 -8.08 6.99
CA ALA A 198 14.30 -8.00 7.69
C ALA A 198 15.16 -6.83 7.18
N GLN A 199 15.21 -6.61 5.86
CA GLN A 199 15.92 -5.47 5.27
C GLN A 199 15.28 -4.12 5.63
N LEU A 200 13.95 -4.03 5.70
CA LEU A 200 13.27 -2.83 6.18
C LEU A 200 13.69 -2.49 7.62
N ARG A 201 13.67 -3.48 8.52
CA ARG A 201 14.09 -3.31 9.92
C ARG A 201 15.56 -2.94 10.03
N ALA A 202 16.43 -3.59 9.25
CA ALA A 202 17.85 -3.25 9.20
C ALA A 202 18.09 -1.82 8.70
N GLY A 203 17.21 -1.31 7.83
CA GLY A 203 17.19 0.09 7.40
C GLY A 203 16.63 1.08 8.43
N GLY A 204 16.16 0.60 9.60
CA GLY A 204 15.61 1.44 10.67
C GLY A 204 14.09 1.56 10.67
N ALA A 205 13.36 0.73 9.92
CA ALA A 205 11.90 0.75 9.95
C ALA A 205 11.38 0.21 11.29
N VAL A 206 10.78 1.08 12.09
CA VAL A 206 10.25 0.75 13.42
C VAL A 206 8.79 1.16 13.50
N TRP A 207 7.89 0.20 13.70
CA TRP A 207 6.49 0.48 13.98
C TRP A 207 6.18 0.09 15.42
N THR A 208 6.14 1.08 16.31
CA THR A 208 5.55 0.91 17.64
C THR A 208 4.07 1.20 17.53
N SER A 209 3.23 0.20 17.80
CA SER A 209 1.77 0.37 17.84
C SER A 209 1.34 1.14 19.10
N ASN A 210 1.89 2.33 19.32
CA ASN A 210 1.50 3.22 20.42
C ASN A 210 0.81 4.45 19.83
N ALA A 211 -0.41 4.25 19.35
CA ALA A 211 -1.39 5.33 19.33
C ALA A 211 -2.52 4.88 20.27
N PRO A 212 -2.78 5.60 21.38
CA PRO A 212 -3.96 5.33 22.18
C PRO A 212 -5.18 5.53 21.28
N THR A 213 -6.06 4.54 21.23
CA THR A 213 -7.45 4.76 20.80
C THR A 213 -8.04 5.87 21.68
N PRO A 214 -8.60 6.95 21.10
CA PRO A 214 -9.38 7.90 21.88
C PRO A 214 -10.62 7.23 22.49
#